data_AF-A0A2W5EGX6-F1
#
_entry.id   AF-A0A2W5EGX6-F1
#
_cell.length_a   1.000
_cell.length_b   1.000
_cell.length_c   1.000
_cell.angle_alpha   90.00
_cell.angle_beta   90.00
_cell.angle_gamma   90.00
#
_symmetry.space_group_name_H-M   'P 1'
#
loop_
_entity.id
_entity.type
_entity.pdbx_description
1 polymer ?
#
loop_
_entity_poly.entity_id
_entity_poly.type
_entity_poly.pdbx_seq_one_letter_code
_entity_poly.pdbx_strand_id
1 'polypeptide(L)'
;TMFLQMRMNPTPPDPTQAMIFNWMPLIFTFMLASFPAGLVIYWAWNNTLSITQQAVIMKRQGAKIELFDNIKGLFKRKPVQSK
;
A
#
# COMPACT_ATOMS: atom_id res chain seq x y z
N THR A 1 -1.26 1.66 -8.11
CA THR A 1 -2.15 0.63 -7.53
C THR A 1 -1.48 -0.14 -6.40
N MET A 2 -0.21 -0.53 -6.52
CA MET A 2 0.52 -1.20 -5.41
C MET A 2 0.52 -0.45 -4.07
N PHE A 3 0.54 0.88 -4.08
CA PHE A 3 0.42 1.66 -2.83
C PHE A 3 -0.83 1.27 -2.03
N LEU A 4 -1.97 1.08 -2.69
CA LEU A 4 -3.21 0.68 -2.03
C LEU A 4 -3.16 -0.78 -1.57
N GLN A 5 -2.58 -1.66 -2.39
CA GLN A 5 -2.42 -3.08 -2.06
C GLN A 5 -1.58 -3.29 -0.81
N MET A 6 -0.45 -2.59 -0.69
CA MET A 6 0.43 -2.68 0.48
C MET A 6 -0.28 -2.27 1.77
N ARG A 7 -1.27 -1.39 1.69
CA ARG A 7 -2.03 -0.89 2.84
C ARG A 7 -3.20 -1.78 3.24
N MET A 8 -3.52 -2.80 2.47
CA MET A 8 -4.44 -3.85 2.91
C MET A 8 -3.80 -4.81 3.91
N ASN A 9 -2.47 -4.84 3.96
CA ASN A 9 -1.72 -5.68 4.89
C ASN A 9 -1.34 -4.87 6.16
N PRO A 10 -1.19 -5.53 7.32
CA PRO A 10 -0.69 -4.89 8.52
C PRO A 10 0.68 -4.24 8.27
N THR A 11 0.91 -3.04 8.80
CA THR A 11 2.22 -2.39 8.69
C THR A 11 3.27 -3.19 9.44
N PRO A 12 4.48 -3.35 8.88
CA PRO A 12 5.52 -4.09 9.57
C PRO A 12 5.95 -3.39 10.87
N PRO A 13 6.24 -4.14 11.94
CA PRO A 13 6.58 -3.57 13.24
C PRO A 13 7.98 -2.94 13.29
N ASP A 14 8.87 -3.33 12.37
CA ASP A 14 10.24 -2.82 12.33
C ASP A 14 10.33 -1.42 11.67
N PRO A 15 10.97 -0.43 12.33
CA PRO A 15 11.09 0.93 11.83
C PRO A 15 11.87 1.03 10.51
N THR A 16 12.88 0.19 10.30
CA THR A 16 13.69 0.14 9.06
C THR A 16 12.84 -0.33 7.89
N GLN A 17 12.03 -1.37 8.09
CA GLN A 17 11.15 -1.90 7.07
C GLN A 17 10.05 -0.88 6.72
N ALA A 18 9.50 -0.19 7.71
CA ALA A 18 8.53 0.88 7.50
C ALA A 18 9.09 2.05 6.69
N MET A 19 10.36 2.43 6.92
CA MET A 19 11.04 3.45 6.10
C MET A 19 11.12 3.03 4.64
N ILE A 20 11.50 1.78 4.36
CA ILE A 20 11.56 1.25 2.99
C ILE A 20 10.18 1.29 2.31
N PHE A 21 9.12 0.84 2.99
CA PHE A 21 7.75 0.89 2.46
C PHE A 21 7.24 2.30 2.16
N ASN A 22 7.70 3.30 2.91
CA ASN A 22 7.35 4.70 2.65
C ASN A 22 8.03 5.25 1.37
N TRP A 23 9.23 4.79 1.05
CA TRP A 23 9.97 5.19 -0.16
C TRP A 23 9.58 4.40 -1.41
N MET A 24 9.07 3.18 -1.25
CA MET A 24 8.66 2.30 -2.35
C MET A 24 7.80 2.96 -3.43
N PRO A 25 6.76 3.76 -3.13
CA PRO A 25 5.93 4.38 -4.18
C PRO A 25 6.74 5.29 -5.11
N LEU A 26 7.72 6.02 -4.58
CA LEU A 26 8.57 6.91 -5.36
C LEU A 26 9.49 6.10 -6.28
N ILE A 27 10.12 5.06 -5.73
CA ILE A 27 10.99 4.14 -6.46
C ILE A 27 10.22 3.49 -7.61
N PHE A 28 9.01 2.98 -7.34
CA PHE A 28 8.18 2.35 -8.36
C PHE A 28 7.71 3.31 -9.45
N THR A 29 7.44 4.57 -9.13
CA THR A 29 7.10 5.58 -10.16
C THR A 29 8.23 5.76 -11.17
N PHE A 30 9.48 5.95 -10.71
CA PHE A 30 10.61 6.13 -11.62
C PHE A 30 11.03 4.84 -12.31
N MET A 31 10.93 3.70 -11.63
CA MET A 31 11.23 2.40 -12.21
C MET A 31 10.24 2.03 -13.32
N LEU A 32 8.94 2.29 -13.12
CA LEU A 32 7.91 1.98 -14.12
C LEU A 32 7.89 2.97 -15.29
N ALA A 33 8.48 4.16 -15.14
CA ALA A 33 8.51 5.19 -16.17
C ALA A 33 9.28 4.78 -17.44
N SER A 34 10.22 3.84 -17.33
CA SER A 34 10.98 3.32 -18.47
C SER A 34 10.27 2.19 -19.21
N PHE A 35 9.16 1.66 -18.68
CA PHE A 35 8.43 0.55 -19.29
C PHE A 35 7.35 1.03 -20.26
N PRO A 36 6.99 0.21 -21.28
CA PRO A 36 5.91 0.54 -22.20
C PRO A 36 4.57 0.78 -21.47
N ALA A 37 3.85 1.83 -21.87
CA ALA A 37 2.59 2.22 -21.22
C ALA A 37 1.55 1.09 -21.15
N GLY A 38 1.48 0.22 -22.17
CA GLY A 38 0.57 -0.92 -22.18
C GLY A 38 0.82 -1.90 -21.04
N LEU A 39 2.09 -2.17 -20.71
CA LEU A 39 2.47 -3.04 -19.57
C LEU A 39 2.03 -2.41 -18.25
N VAL A 40 2.27 -1.09 -18.09
CA VAL A 40 1.94 -0.36 -16.88
C VAL A 40 0.41 -0.30 -16.68
N ILE A 41 -0.37 -0.09 -17.75
CA ILE A 41 -1.84 -0.08 -17.70
C ILE A 41 -2.37 -1.47 -17.35
N TYR A 42 -1.88 -2.53 -18.00
CA TYR A 42 -2.25 -3.91 -17.68
C TYR A 42 -2.01 -4.22 -16.20
N TRP A 43 -0.81 -3.88 -15.72
CA TRP A 43 -0.42 -4.09 -14.35
C TRP A 43 -1.25 -3.28 -13.36
N ALA A 44 -1.55 -2.02 -13.66
CA ALA A 44 -2.43 -1.20 -12.84
C ALA A 44 -3.82 -1.83 -12.75
N TRP A 45 -4.40 -2.23 -13.88
CA TRP A 45 -5.72 -2.84 -13.92
C TRP A 45 -5.78 -4.17 -13.16
N ASN A 46 -4.80 -5.05 -13.37
CA ASN A 46 -4.69 -6.32 -12.66
C ASN A 46 -4.67 -6.12 -11.14
N ASN A 47 -3.82 -5.22 -10.63
CA ASN A 47 -3.76 -4.93 -9.20
C ASN A 47 -5.06 -4.32 -8.66
N THR A 48 -5.73 -3.45 -9.41
CA THR A 48 -7.02 -2.88 -8.99
C THR A 48 -8.08 -3.96 -8.80
N LEU A 49 -8.17 -4.91 -9.74
CA LEU A 49 -9.08 -6.05 -9.63
C LEU A 49 -8.71 -6.95 -8.44
N SER A 50 -7.44 -7.26 -8.24
CA SER A 50 -6.97 -8.07 -7.11
C SER A 50 -7.27 -7.43 -5.76
N ILE A 51 -7.03 -6.12 -5.60
CA ILE A 51 -7.38 -5.34 -4.39
C ILE A 51 -8.88 -5.44 -4.14
N THR A 52 -9.70 -5.25 -5.18
CA THR A 52 -11.17 -5.29 -5.07
C THR A 52 -11.64 -6.67 -4.64
N GLN A 53 -11.11 -7.72 -5.28
CA GLN A 53 -11.41 -9.10 -4.93
C GLN A 53 -11.02 -9.39 -3.47
N GLN A 54 -9.81 -9.02 -3.07
CA GLN A 54 -9.32 -9.22 -1.71
C GLN A 54 -10.20 -8.49 -0.69
N ALA A 55 -10.61 -7.24 -0.97
CA ALA A 55 -11.49 -6.47 -0.10
C ALA A 55 -12.87 -7.12 0.05
N VAL A 56 -13.44 -7.66 -1.02
CA VAL A 56 -14.71 -8.41 -0.98
C VAL A 56 -14.58 -9.68 -0.15
N ILE A 57 -13.49 -10.44 -0.31
CA ILE A 57 -13.23 -11.67 0.47
C ILE A 57 -13.10 -11.34 1.96
N MET A 58 -12.28 -10.35 2.30
CA MET A 58 -12.09 -9.93 3.70
C MET A 58 -13.42 -9.49 4.34
N LYS A 59 -14.22 -8.70 3.61
CA LYS A 59 -15.55 -8.29 4.07
C LYS A 59 -16.48 -9.48 4.31
N ARG A 60 -16.46 -10.49 3.42
CA ARG A 60 -17.27 -11.72 3.57
C ARG A 60 -16.80 -12.61 4.72
N GLN A 61 -15.50 -12.63 5.00
CA GLN A 61 -14.89 -13.42 6.07
C GLN A 61 -14.86 -12.70 7.43
N GLY A 62 -15.44 -11.49 7.53
CA GLY A 62 -15.41 -10.70 8.75
C GLY A 62 -14.02 -10.17 9.13
N ALA A 63 -13.05 -10.22 8.21
CA ALA A 63 -11.70 -9.73 8.42
C ALA A 63 -11.69 -8.19 8.32
N LYS A 64 -11.00 -7.55 9.27
CA LYS A 64 -10.84 -6.10 9.31
C LYS A 64 -10.01 -5.62 8.13
N ILE A 65 -10.53 -4.64 7.39
CA ILE A 65 -9.81 -4.01 6.29
C ILE A 65 -8.91 -2.91 6.88
N GLU A 66 -7.62 -3.22 7.04
CA GLU A 66 -6.61 -2.32 7.62
C GLU A 66 -6.31 -1.08 6.75
N LEU A 67 -6.85 -1.01 5.54
CA LEU A 67 -6.63 0.08 4.58
C LEU A 67 -6.90 1.47 5.20
N PHE A 68 -8.05 1.65 5.84
CA PHE A 68 -8.45 2.94 6.39
C PHE A 68 -7.62 3.34 7.62
N ASP A 69 -7.26 2.37 8.45
CA ASP A 69 -6.47 2.61 9.66
C ASP A 69 -5.02 2.95 9.31
N ASN A 70 -4.45 2.23 8.34
CA ASN A 70 -3.11 2.48 7.81
C ASN A 70 -3.01 3.86 7.12
N ILE A 71 -4.07 4.30 6.42
CA ILE A 71 -4.09 5.65 5.81
C ILE A 71 -4.20 6.73 6.89
N LYS A 72 -5.10 6.56 7.87
CA LYS A 72 -5.22 7.51 9.00
C LYS A 72 -3.92 7.61 9.79
N GLY A 73 -3.18 6.50 9.94
CA GLY A 73 -1.89 6.46 10.61
C GLY A 73 -0.81 7.34 9.97
N LEU A 74 -0.86 7.60 8.65
CA LEU A 74 0.08 8.50 7.98
C LEU A 74 -0.12 9.98 8.37
N PHE A 75 -1.37 10.39 8.53
CA PHE A 75 -1.71 11.79 8.84
C PHE A 75 -1.68 12.07 10.34
N LYS A 76 -1.66 11.03 11.18
CA LYS A 76 -1.49 11.16 12.61
C LYS A 76 -0.02 11.46 12.91
N ARG A 77 0.29 12.71 13.24
CA ARG A 77 1.63 13.11 13.72
C ARG A 77 2.05 12.18 14.86
N LYS A 78 3.17 11.46 14.71
CA LYS A 78 3.81 10.79 15.85
C LYS A 78 4.19 11.88 16.86
N PRO A 79 3.84 11.74 18.15
CA PRO A 79 4.38 12.64 19.17
C PRO A 79 5.91 12.52 19.11
N VAL A 80 6.60 13.65 19.17
CA VAL A 80 8.06 13.69 19.22
C VAL A 80 8.47 12.87 20.43
N GLN A 81 9.12 11.73 20.20
CA GLN A 81 9.70 10.93 21.28
C GLN A 81 10.75 11.82 21.94
N SER A 82 10.44 12.37 23.12
CA SER A 82 11.45 13.05 23.93
C SER A 82 12.52 12.02 24.30
N LYS A 83 13.77 12.45 24.13
CA LYS A 83 15.01 11.66 24.21
C LYS A 83 15.07 10.65 25.35
#